data_AF-A0A942CRQ6-F1
#
_entry.id   AF-A0A942CRQ6-F1
#
_cell.length_a   1.000
_cell.length_b   1.000
_cell.length_c   1.000
_cell.angle_alpha   90.00
_cell.angle_beta   90.00
_cell.angle_gamma   90.00
#
_symmetry.space_group_name_H-M   'P 1'
#
loop_
_entity.id
_entity.type
_entity.pdbx_description
1 polymer ?
#
loop_
_entity_poly.entity_id
_entity_poly.type
_entity_poly.pdbx_seq_one_letter_code
_entity_poly.pdbx_strand_id
1 'polypeptide(L)'
;MTSLIQLSCFCYERMLVFYPRDLREKFGRHMVEVFEDLLRDISASGNALSFVALWRTALWEVVSVGIVARMQDTFVIATATSVLLSSLITWTFFWVLRA
;
A
#
# COMPACT_ATOMS: atom_id res chain seq x y z
N MET A 1 4.60 -10.77 27.12
CA MET A 1 4.98 -10.37 25.75
C MET A 1 3.96 -10.82 24.70
N THR A 2 3.28 -11.96 24.89
CA THR A 2 2.22 -12.47 24.01
C THR A 2 1.08 -11.48 23.73
N SER A 3 0.62 -10.74 24.74
CA SER A 3 -0.42 -9.71 24.55
C SER A 3 0.03 -8.53 23.68
N LEU A 4 1.33 -8.22 23.71
CA LEU A 4 1.92 -7.13 22.91
C LEU A 4 2.03 -7.55 21.43
N ILE A 5 2.41 -8.80 21.18
CA ILE A 5 2.43 -9.43 19.85
C ILE A 5 1.01 -9.48 19.26
N GLN A 6 0.02 -9.89 20.05
CA GLN A 6 -1.39 -9.93 19.62
C GLN A 6 -1.92 -8.53 19.28
N LEU A 7 -1.63 -7.54 20.13
CA LEU A 7 -2.02 -6.15 19.88
C LEU A 7 -1.37 -5.63 18.59
N SER A 8 -0.07 -5.91 18.38
CA SER A 8 0.61 -5.46 17.17
C SER A 8 0.08 -6.14 15.91
N CYS A 9 -0.23 -7.43 15.97
CA CYS A 9 -0.85 -8.14 14.85
C CYS A 9 -2.23 -7.57 14.52
N PHE A 10 -3.05 -7.29 15.53
CA PHE A 10 -4.36 -6.66 15.32
C PHE A 10 -4.25 -5.27 14.67
N CYS A 11 -3.29 -4.45 15.13
CA CYS A 11 -3.02 -3.14 14.52
C CYS A 11 -2.52 -3.28 13.07
N TYR A 12 -1.64 -4.24 12.79
CA TYR A 12 -1.11 -4.48 11.44
C TYR A 12 -2.20 -5.00 10.49
N GLU A 13 -3.06 -5.91 10.95
CA GLU A 13 -4.21 -6.41 10.18
C GLU A 13 -5.18 -5.28 9.81
N ARG A 14 -5.42 -4.33 10.72
CA ARG A 14 -6.20 -3.11 10.43
C ARG A 14 -5.52 -2.23 9.38
N MET A 15 -4.19 -2.12 9.38
CA MET A 15 -3.45 -1.34 8.38
C MET A 15 -3.47 -1.96 6.98
N LEU A 16 -3.63 -3.28 6.87
CA LEU A 16 -3.81 -3.93 5.55
C LEU A 16 -5.06 -3.43 4.81
N VAL A 17 -5.98 -2.69 5.44
CA VAL A 17 -7.08 -2.01 4.74
C VAL A 17 -6.60 -0.98 3.72
N PHE A 18 -5.39 -0.44 3.88
CA PHE A 18 -4.78 0.46 2.91
C PHE A 18 -4.21 -0.25 1.67
N TYR A 19 -4.05 -1.57 1.72
CA TYR A 19 -3.60 -2.35 0.56
C TYR A 19 -4.73 -2.55 -0.47
N PRO A 20 -4.38 -2.78 -1.75
CA PRO A 20 -5.34 -3.21 -2.76
C PRO A 20 -6.07 -4.47 -2.33
N ARG A 21 -7.36 -4.54 -2.67
CA ARG A 21 -8.23 -5.63 -2.23
C ARG A 21 -7.72 -7.00 -2.67
N ASP A 22 -7.24 -7.14 -3.90
CA ASP A 22 -6.71 -8.39 -4.45
C ASP A 22 -5.48 -8.91 -3.69
N LEU A 23 -4.59 -7.98 -3.30
CA LEU A 23 -3.37 -8.28 -2.55
C LEU A 23 -3.72 -8.69 -1.12
N ARG A 24 -4.66 -7.98 -0.50
CA ARG A 24 -5.17 -8.30 0.83
C ARG A 24 -5.88 -9.66 0.88
N GLU A 25 -6.73 -9.96 -0.09
CA GLU A 25 -7.46 -11.24 -0.13
C GLU A 25 -6.53 -12.44 -0.39
N LYS A 26 -5.50 -12.28 -1.23
CA LYS A 26 -4.56 -13.36 -1.55
C LYS A 26 -3.46 -13.54 -0.51
N PHE A 27 -2.91 -12.44 0.01
CA PHE A 27 -1.68 -12.47 0.81
C PHE A 27 -1.84 -11.90 2.22
N GLY A 28 -2.95 -11.25 2.55
CA GLY A 28 -3.12 -10.56 3.83
C GLY A 28 -2.94 -11.47 5.05
N ARG A 29 -3.49 -12.70 5.00
CA ARG A 29 -3.27 -13.68 6.08
C ARG A 29 -1.80 -14.06 6.22
N HIS A 30 -1.13 -14.33 5.11
CA HIS A 30 0.28 -14.69 5.10
C HIS A 30 1.19 -13.54 5.57
N MET A 31 0.85 -12.29 5.23
CA MET A 31 1.55 -11.11 5.72
C MET A 31 1.44 -10.95 7.24
N VAL A 32 0.27 -11.22 7.82
CA VAL A 32 0.07 -11.21 9.28
C VAL A 32 0.85 -12.33 9.94
N GLU A 33 0.86 -13.54 9.38
CA GLU A 33 1.64 -14.68 9.89
C GLU A 33 3.14 -14.37 9.91
N VAL A 34 3.70 -13.84 8.82
CA VAL A 34 5.11 -13.45 8.73
C VAL A 34 5.44 -12.33 9.73
N PHE A 35 4.53 -11.35 9.89
CA PHE A 35 4.70 -10.29 10.89
C PHE A 35 4.68 -10.83 12.32
N GLU A 36 3.82 -11.79 12.62
CA GLU A 36 3.77 -12.48 13.91
C GLU A 36 5.07 -13.25 14.19
N ASP A 37 5.59 -13.99 13.21
CA ASP A 37 6.84 -14.74 13.34
C ASP A 37 8.03 -13.81 13.61
N LEU A 38 8.12 -12.68 12.90
CA LEU A 38 9.14 -11.65 13.15
C LEU A 38 9.04 -11.06 14.56
N LEU A 39 7.83 -10.83 15.05
CA LEU A 39 7.60 -10.34 16.41
C LEU A 39 7.99 -11.36 17.48
N ARG A 40 7.75 -12.66 17.23
CA ARG A 40 8.17 -13.74 18.11
C ARG A 40 9.69 -13.84 18.18
N ASP A 41 10.38 -13.69 17.07
CA ASP A 41 11.84 -13.70 17.00
C ASP A 41 12.47 -12.48 17.72
N ILE A 42 11.87 -11.29 17.54
CA ILE A 42 12.27 -10.08 18.28
C ILE A 42 12.00 -10.24 19.79
N SER A 43 10.88 -10.86 20.15
CA SER A 43 10.55 -11.13 21.55
C SER A 43 11.54 -12.13 22.18
N ALA A 44 12.05 -13.09 21.43
CA ALA A 44 13.04 -14.06 21.89
C ALA A 44 14.43 -13.45 22.05
N SER A 45 14.80 -12.51 21.16
CA SER A 45 16.09 -11.79 21.22
C SER A 45 16.13 -10.63 22.23
N GLY A 46 14.97 -10.22 22.77
CA GLY A 46 14.86 -9.17 23.79
C GLY A 46 15.18 -7.75 23.29
N ASN A 47 15.28 -7.55 21.97
CA ASN A 47 15.75 -6.30 21.39
C ASN A 47 14.60 -5.34 21.02
N ALA A 48 14.28 -4.41 21.92
CA ALA A 48 13.22 -3.42 21.71
C ALA A 48 13.46 -2.48 20.51
N LEU A 49 14.72 -2.24 20.13
CA LEU A 49 15.06 -1.44 18.94
C LEU A 49 14.59 -2.14 17.65
N SER A 50 14.68 -3.46 17.60
CA SER A 50 14.20 -4.25 16.45
C SER A 50 12.69 -4.15 16.29
N PHE A 51 11.93 -4.03 17.39
CA PHE A 51 10.48 -3.84 17.34
C PHE A 51 10.09 -2.51 16.68
N VAL A 52 10.77 -1.42 17.05
CA VAL A 52 10.53 -0.10 16.45
C VAL A 52 10.95 -0.07 14.97
N ALA A 53 12.08 -0.69 14.64
CA ALA A 53 12.55 -0.81 13.27
C ALA A 53 11.56 -1.60 12.40
N LEU A 54 11.03 -2.71 12.92
CA LEU A 54 10.01 -3.53 12.24
C LEU A 54 8.74 -2.70 11.95
N TRP A 55 8.23 -1.97 12.93
CA TRP A 55 7.06 -1.11 12.75
C TRP A 55 7.28 0.01 11.74
N ARG A 56 8.47 0.63 11.75
CA ARG A 56 8.82 1.65 10.76
C ARG A 56 8.84 1.07 9.35
N THR A 57 9.43 -0.10 9.17
CA THR A 57 9.47 -0.78 7.86
C THR A 57 8.06 -1.17 7.42
N ALA A 58 7.26 -1.77 8.29
CA ALA A 58 5.87 -2.14 8.00
C ALA A 58 5.02 -0.93 7.59
N LEU A 59 5.12 0.19 8.31
CA LEU A 59 4.46 1.45 7.95
C LEU A 59 4.93 2.00 6.60
N TRP A 60 6.24 1.97 6.35
CA TRP A 60 6.80 2.42 5.08
C TRP A 60 6.32 1.56 3.90
N GLU A 61 6.19 0.25 4.11
CA GLU A 61 5.67 -0.68 3.10
C GLU A 61 4.19 -0.44 2.82
N VAL A 62 3.38 -0.21 3.86
CA VAL A 62 1.96 0.16 3.72
C VAL A 62 1.80 1.47 2.96
N VAL A 63 2.61 2.47 3.27
CA VAL A 63 2.58 3.77 2.60
C VAL A 63 3.07 3.67 1.16
N SER A 64 4.20 3.00 0.91
CA SER A 64 4.77 2.89 -0.44
C SER A 64 3.94 1.96 -1.33
N VAL A 65 3.65 0.74 -0.90
CA VAL A 65 2.92 -0.25 -1.71
C VAL A 65 1.42 0.05 -1.70
N GLY A 66 0.82 0.34 -0.54
CA GLY A 66 -0.61 0.58 -0.43
C GLY A 66 -1.06 1.84 -1.17
N ILE A 67 -0.34 2.95 -1.04
CA ILE A 67 -0.70 4.22 -1.70
C ILE A 67 -0.33 4.19 -3.18
N VAL A 68 0.85 3.68 -3.56
CA VAL A 68 1.24 3.62 -4.98
C VAL A 68 0.39 2.62 -5.74
N ALA A 69 0.07 1.45 -5.16
CA ALA A 69 -0.80 0.49 -5.83
C ALA A 69 -2.25 1.00 -5.97
N ARG A 70 -2.73 1.85 -5.05
CA ARG A 70 -3.99 2.60 -5.23
C ARG A 70 -3.92 3.64 -6.34
N MET A 71 -2.77 4.29 -6.54
CA MET A 71 -2.55 5.22 -7.65
C MET A 71 -2.43 4.50 -9.00
N GLN A 72 -2.01 3.23 -9.00
CA GLN A 72 -1.85 2.39 -10.18
C GLN A 72 -3.15 1.67 -10.60
N ASP A 73 -4.21 1.81 -9.81
CA ASP A 73 -5.55 1.35 -10.16
C ASP A 73 -5.97 2.00 -11.49
N THR A 74 -6.32 1.15 -12.46
CA THR A 74 -6.49 1.47 -13.89
C THR A 74 -7.45 2.63 -14.13
N PHE A 75 -8.30 2.96 -13.16
CA PHE A 75 -9.26 4.06 -13.19
C PHE A 75 -8.62 5.46 -13.22
N VAL A 76 -7.50 5.68 -12.51
CA VAL A 76 -6.84 7.01 -12.47
C VAL A 76 -6.01 7.22 -13.74
N ILE A 77 -5.37 6.17 -14.24
CA ILE A 77 -4.63 6.20 -15.51
C ILE A 77 -5.61 6.38 -16.67
N ALA A 78 -6.75 5.69 -16.67
CA ALA A 78 -7.79 5.83 -17.69
C ALA A 78 -8.41 7.24 -17.71
N THR A 79 -8.67 7.84 -16.55
CA THR A 79 -9.21 9.21 -16.48
C THR A 79 -8.17 10.25 -16.88
N ALA A 80 -6.93 10.13 -16.42
CA ALA A 80 -5.84 11.03 -16.84
C ALA A 80 -5.56 10.93 -18.34
N THR A 81 -5.51 9.71 -18.90
CA THR A 81 -5.34 9.51 -20.35
C THR A 81 -6.53 10.03 -21.16
N SER A 82 -7.77 9.84 -20.69
CA SER A 82 -8.97 10.36 -21.35
C SER A 82 -9.01 11.89 -21.37
N VAL A 83 -8.59 12.55 -20.29
CA VAL A 83 -8.49 14.02 -20.22
C VAL A 83 -7.38 14.55 -21.13
N LEU A 84 -6.22 13.89 -21.15
CA LEU A 84 -5.12 14.25 -22.05
C LEU A 84 -5.50 14.06 -23.53
N LEU A 85 -6.16 12.96 -23.89
CA LEU A 85 -6.65 12.74 -25.26
C LEU A 85 -7.69 13.77 -25.67
N SER A 86 -8.65 14.06 -24.78
CA SER A 86 -9.70 15.05 -25.06
C SER A 86 -9.11 16.44 -25.24
N SER A 87 -8.12 16.81 -24.42
CA SER A 87 -7.39 18.07 -24.55
C SER A 87 -6.64 18.18 -25.89
N LEU A 88 -5.91 17.13 -26.29
CA LEU A 88 -5.20 17.05 -27.57
C LEU A 88 -6.16 17.20 -28.77
N ILE A 89 -7.33 16.57 -28.73
CA ILE A 89 -8.33 16.64 -29.81
C ILE A 89 -8.93 18.04 -29.93
N THR A 90 -9.23 18.70 -28.80
CA THR A 90 -9.75 20.07 -28.85
C THR A 90 -8.74 21.07 -29.39
N TRP A 91 -7.45 20.86 -29.10
CA TRP A 91 -6.38 21.71 -29.60
C TRP A 91 -6.22 21.56 -31.13
N THR A 92 -6.13 20.33 -31.64
CA THR A 92 -5.96 20.10 -33.08
C THR A 92 -7.15 20.66 -33.88
N PHE A 93 -8.37 20.52 -33.38
CA PHE A 93 -9.56 21.10 -34.00
C PHE A 93 -9.50 22.63 -34.08
N PHE A 94 -9.07 23.28 -32.99
CA PHE A 94 -8.92 24.74 -32.96
C PHE A 94 -7.79 25.23 -33.87
N TRP A 95 -6.72 24.45 -34.02
CA TRP A 95 -5.61 24.77 -34.92
C TRP A 95 -6.02 24.67 -36.39
N VAL A 96 -6.79 23.64 -36.76
CA VAL A 96 -7.32 23.45 -38.12
C VAL A 96 -8.32 24.53 -38.51
N LEU A 97 -9.18 24.98 -37.59
CA LEU A 97 -10.12 26.09 -37.84
C LEU A 97 -9.44 27.47 -37.99
N ARG A 98 -8.19 27.58 -37.57
CA ARG A 98 -7.40 28.84 -37.62
C ARG A 98 -6.42 28.88 -38.80
N ALA A 99 -6.30 27.80 -39.58
CA ALA A 99 -5.50 27.67 -40.79
C ALA A 99 -6.38 27.83 -42.04
#